data_AF-A0A151MS88-F1
#
_entry.id   AF-A0A151MS88-F1
#
_cell.length_a   1.000
_cell.length_b   1.000
_cell.length_c   1.000
_cell.angle_alpha   90.00
_cell.angle_beta   90.00
_cell.angle_gamma   90.00
#
_symmetry.space_group_name_H-M   'P 1'
#
loop_
_entity.id
_entity.type
_entity.pdbx_description
1 polymer ?
#
loop_
_entity_poly.entity_id
_entity_poly.type
_entity_poly.pdbx_seq_one_letter_code
_entity_poly.pdbx_strand_id
1 'polypeptide(L)'
;MNKLRQSLRRKKPAYVPEASRPHQWQADEEAVRKGKCSFPVRYLGHVEVEESRGMHVCEEAVKRLKTSGRKSVKSVLWVSADGLRVVDDKTKDLIVDQTIEKVSFCAPDRNFDKAFSYICRDGTTRRWICHCFLALKDSHAPPPTHALAWHLCAILA
;
A
#
# COMPACT_ATOMS: atom_id res chain seq x y z
N MET A 1 -23.38 5.05 59.59
CA MET A 1 -23.17 3.99 58.58
C MET A 1 -22.83 4.68 57.26
N ASN A 2 -21.55 4.71 56.90
CA ASN A 2 -21.03 5.50 55.79
C ASN A 2 -21.03 4.72 54.46
N LYS A 3 -21.33 5.47 53.40
CA LYS A 3 -21.43 5.09 51.98
C LYS A 3 -20.20 4.34 51.47
N LEU A 4 -20.39 3.30 50.64
CA LEU A 4 -19.36 2.88 49.68
C LEU A 4 -19.97 2.60 48.30
N ARG A 5 -19.81 3.57 47.40
CA ARG A 5 -19.92 3.38 45.95
C ARG A 5 -18.73 2.53 45.50
N GLN A 6 -18.96 1.37 44.87
CA GLN A 6 -17.93 0.70 44.07
C GLN A 6 -18.30 0.73 42.59
N SER A 7 -17.74 1.76 41.95
CA SER A 7 -17.17 1.80 40.59
C SER A 7 -17.41 0.58 39.69
N LEU A 8 -18.44 0.67 38.84
CA LEU A 8 -18.48 -0.07 37.57
C LEU A 8 -17.43 0.54 36.63
N ARG A 9 -16.20 0.02 36.66
CA ARG A 9 -15.23 0.26 35.59
C ARG A 9 -15.78 -0.34 34.30
N ARG A 10 -16.51 0.46 33.53
CA ARG A 10 -16.81 0.22 32.11
C ARG A 10 -15.48 -0.10 31.41
N LYS A 11 -15.24 -1.38 31.13
CA LYS A 11 -14.18 -1.83 30.22
C LYS A 11 -14.44 -1.10 28.89
N LYS A 12 -13.55 -0.17 28.52
CA LYS A 12 -13.63 0.46 27.19
C LYS A 12 -13.62 -0.70 26.16
N PRO A 13 -14.56 -0.75 25.21
CA PRO A 13 -14.50 -1.75 24.14
C PRO A 13 -13.16 -1.59 23.43
N ALA A 14 -12.51 -2.72 23.12
CA ALA A 14 -11.29 -2.73 22.33
C ALA A 14 -11.56 -1.92 21.04
N TYR A 15 -10.71 -0.93 20.77
CA TYR A 15 -10.80 -0.18 19.52
C TYR A 15 -10.53 -1.15 18.37
N VAL A 16 -11.58 -1.51 17.63
CA VAL A 16 -11.48 -2.28 16.40
C VAL A 16 -11.34 -1.27 15.27
N PRO A 17 -10.21 -1.22 14.56
CA PRO A 17 -10.04 -0.36 13.40
C PRO A 17 -11.16 -0.58 12.38
N GLU A 18 -11.62 0.48 11.74
CA GLU A 18 -12.74 0.43 10.79
C GLU A 18 -12.47 -0.55 9.63
N ALA A 19 -11.23 -0.63 9.13
CA ALA A 19 -10.85 -1.61 8.11
C ALA A 19 -10.68 -3.05 8.61
N SER A 20 -10.94 -3.34 9.89
CA SER A 20 -11.05 -4.72 10.38
C SER A 20 -12.51 -5.23 10.37
N ARG A 21 -13.44 -4.42 9.85
CA ARG A 21 -14.85 -4.82 9.71
C ARG A 21 -15.04 -5.59 8.38
N PRO A 22 -15.63 -6.80 8.40
CA PRO A 22 -15.83 -7.63 7.21
C PRO A 22 -16.55 -6.93 6.04
N HIS A 23 -17.47 -6.01 6.35
CA HIS A 23 -18.22 -5.25 5.35
C HIS A 23 -17.36 -4.29 4.53
N GLN A 24 -16.28 -3.75 5.12
CA GLN A 24 -15.38 -2.85 4.41
C GLN A 24 -14.57 -3.61 3.35
N TRP A 25 -14.13 -4.84 3.67
CA TRP A 25 -13.39 -5.69 2.73
C TRP A 25 -14.20 -6.07 1.50
N GLN A 26 -15.48 -6.40 1.68
CA GLN A 26 -16.38 -6.73 0.57
C GLN A 26 -16.58 -5.54 -0.37
N ALA A 27 -16.68 -4.33 0.18
CA ALA A 27 -16.79 -3.11 -0.61
C ALA A 27 -15.48 -2.79 -1.36
N ASP A 28 -14.33 -2.97 -0.71
CA ASP A 28 -13.01 -2.73 -1.31
C ASP A 28 -12.70 -3.75 -2.42
N GLU A 29 -13.03 -5.03 -2.22
CA GLU A 29 -12.93 -6.10 -3.22
C GLU A 29 -13.82 -5.82 -4.44
N GLU A 30 -15.06 -5.37 -4.20
CA GLU A 30 -15.95 -4.93 -5.26
C GLU A 30 -15.43 -3.68 -5.98
N ALA A 31 -14.82 -2.73 -5.28
CA ALA A 31 -14.23 -1.55 -5.88
C ALA A 31 -13.04 -1.91 -6.78
N VAL A 32 -12.19 -2.84 -6.38
CA VAL A 32 -11.09 -3.38 -7.20
C VAL A 32 -11.64 -4.03 -8.46
N ARG A 33 -12.65 -4.91 -8.33
CA ARG A 33 -13.31 -5.56 -9.47
C ARG A 33 -13.98 -4.56 -10.42
N LYS A 34 -14.48 -3.44 -9.89
CA LYS A 34 -15.06 -2.34 -10.67
C LYS A 34 -14.03 -1.32 -11.18
N GLY A 35 -12.73 -1.49 -10.89
CA GLY A 35 -11.66 -0.57 -11.29
C GLY A 35 -11.69 0.79 -10.59
N LYS A 36 -12.34 0.89 -9.43
CA LYS A 36 -12.56 2.13 -8.67
C LYS A 36 -11.70 2.24 -7.41
N CYS A 37 -10.77 1.32 -7.18
CA CYS A 37 -9.90 1.35 -6.02
C CYS A 37 -8.67 2.23 -6.30
N SER A 38 -8.49 3.30 -5.52
CA SER A 38 -7.38 4.22 -5.70
C SER A 38 -6.84 4.74 -4.37
N PHE A 39 -5.53 4.92 -4.28
CA PHE A 39 -4.84 5.36 -3.07
C PHE A 39 -3.95 6.56 -3.35
N PRO A 40 -4.07 7.65 -2.59
CA PRO A 40 -3.12 8.75 -2.65
C PRO A 40 -1.76 8.28 -2.09
N VAL A 41 -0.73 8.39 -2.91
CA VAL A 41 0.61 7.91 -2.59
C VAL A 41 1.65 8.93 -3.00
N ARG A 42 2.87 8.69 -2.55
CA ARG A 42 4.06 9.34 -3.06
C ARG A 42 4.93 8.24 -3.66
N TYR A 43 5.05 8.26 -4.97
CA TYR A 43 5.89 7.31 -5.70
C TYR A 43 7.36 7.69 -5.50
N LEU A 44 8.15 6.76 -4.95
CA LEU A 44 9.58 6.97 -4.72
C LEU A 44 10.41 6.65 -5.96
N GLY A 45 9.89 5.79 -6.84
CA GLY A 45 10.58 5.27 -8.01
C GLY A 45 10.66 3.75 -7.98
N HIS A 46 11.57 3.22 -8.80
CA HIS A 46 11.86 1.81 -8.88
C HIS A 46 13.36 1.54 -8.82
N VAL A 47 13.72 0.32 -8.43
CA VAL A 47 15.09 -0.19 -8.45
C VAL A 47 15.10 -1.63 -8.95
N GLU A 48 16.20 -2.02 -9.58
CA GLU A 48 16.46 -3.42 -9.89
C GLU A 48 16.81 -4.20 -8.61
N VAL A 49 16.28 -5.41 -8.52
CA VAL A 49 16.51 -6.35 -7.41
C VAL A 49 16.89 -7.73 -7.95
N GLU A 50 17.53 -8.54 -7.12
CA GLU A 50 17.99 -9.88 -7.52
C GLU A 50 16.92 -10.95 -7.32
N GLU A 51 16.08 -10.79 -6.30
CA GLU A 51 15.06 -11.76 -5.91
C GLU A 51 13.64 -11.30 -6.28
N SER A 52 12.77 -12.24 -6.62
CA SER A 52 11.37 -11.97 -6.98
C SER A 52 10.45 -11.74 -5.77
N ARG A 53 10.94 -12.00 -4.56
CA ARG A 53 10.19 -11.96 -3.30
C ARG A 53 11.13 -11.76 -2.12
N GLY A 54 10.62 -11.21 -1.03
CA GLY A 54 11.36 -11.01 0.21
C GLY A 54 11.14 -9.63 0.81
N MET A 55 10.79 -9.57 2.09
CA MET A 55 10.60 -8.29 2.77
C MET A 55 11.92 -7.50 2.85
N HIS A 56 13.05 -8.18 3.08
CA HIS A 56 14.38 -7.55 3.12
C HIS A 56 14.73 -6.88 1.79
N VAL A 57 14.34 -7.49 0.67
CA VAL A 57 14.53 -6.95 -0.69
C VAL A 57 13.78 -5.63 -0.87
N CYS A 58 12.53 -5.58 -0.41
CA CYS A 58 11.69 -4.39 -0.48
C CYS A 58 12.23 -3.27 0.44
N GLU A 59 12.65 -3.61 1.65
CA GLU A 59 13.21 -2.66 2.62
C GLU A 59 14.50 -2.03 2.11
N GLU A 60 15.37 -2.85 1.50
CA GLU A 60 16.60 -2.35 0.90
C GLU A 60 16.31 -1.42 -0.29
N ALA A 61 15.33 -1.77 -1.13
CA ALA A 61 14.89 -0.94 -2.24
C ALA A 61 14.38 0.45 -1.80
N VAL A 62 13.53 0.49 -0.76
CA VAL A 62 13.04 1.74 -0.17
C VAL A 62 14.21 2.56 0.40
N LYS A 63 15.14 1.93 1.11
CA LYS A 63 16.33 2.58 1.66
C LYS A 63 17.18 3.20 0.55
N ARG A 64 17.48 2.44 -0.51
CA ARG A 64 18.25 2.90 -1.68
C ARG A 64 17.59 4.12 -2.33
N LEU A 65 16.27 4.07 -2.57
CA LEU A 65 15.55 5.20 -3.19
C LEU A 65 15.55 6.44 -2.32
N LYS A 66 15.39 6.30 -0.99
CA LYS A 66 15.47 7.45 -0.08
C LYS A 66 16.87 8.06 0.00
N THR A 67 17.92 7.24 0.00
CA THR A 67 19.30 7.72 0.02
C THR A 67 19.74 8.31 -1.32
N SER A 68 19.15 7.88 -2.44
CA SER A 68 19.50 8.37 -3.79
C SER A 68 19.22 9.86 -4.01
N GLY A 69 18.44 10.51 -3.14
CA GLY A 69 18.04 11.91 -3.28
C GLY A 69 17.07 12.18 -4.44
N ARG A 70 16.58 11.14 -5.13
CA ARG A 70 15.57 11.28 -6.19
C ARG A 70 14.29 11.92 -5.62
N LYS A 71 13.76 12.90 -6.34
CA LYS A 71 12.51 13.56 -5.96
C LYS A 71 11.35 12.58 -6.14
N SER A 72 10.75 12.19 -5.01
CA SER A 72 9.50 11.44 -5.00
C SER A 72 8.34 12.28 -5.58
N VAL A 73 7.41 11.61 -6.23
CA VAL A 73 6.30 12.23 -6.98
C VAL A 73 4.97 11.99 -6.25
N LYS A 74 4.22 13.05 -5.95
CA LYS A 74 2.87 12.91 -5.39
C LYS A 74 1.95 12.36 -6.49
N SER A 75 1.33 11.20 -6.23
CA SER A 75 0.65 10.41 -7.25
C SER A 75 -0.59 9.73 -6.67
N VAL A 76 -1.42 9.16 -7.55
CA VAL A 76 -2.51 8.26 -7.18
C VAL A 76 -2.20 6.88 -7.74
N LEU A 77 -2.20 5.86 -6.87
CA LEU A 77 -2.10 4.46 -7.24
C LEU A 77 -3.49 3.89 -7.42
N TRP A 78 -3.83 3.50 -8.64
CA TRP A 78 -5.05 2.78 -8.98
C TRP A 78 -4.76 1.28 -8.97
N VAL A 79 -5.64 0.53 -8.32
CA VAL A 79 -5.54 -0.92 -8.16
C VAL A 79 -6.79 -1.55 -8.77
N SER A 80 -6.58 -2.40 -9.77
CA SER A 80 -7.65 -3.11 -10.46
C SER A 80 -7.20 -4.53 -10.81
N ALA A 81 -8.15 -5.38 -11.17
CA ALA A 81 -7.89 -6.80 -11.46
C ALA A 81 -6.98 -7.01 -12.69
N ASP A 82 -6.82 -6.02 -13.56
CA ASP A 82 -5.94 -6.04 -14.73
C ASP A 82 -4.53 -5.50 -14.45
N GLY A 83 -4.38 -4.63 -13.43
CA GLY A 83 -3.09 -4.02 -13.16
C GLY A 83 -3.07 -2.90 -12.12
N LEU A 84 -1.87 -2.36 -11.94
CA LEU A 84 -1.55 -1.25 -11.06
C LEU A 84 -1.17 -0.05 -11.92
N ARG A 85 -1.87 1.07 -11.76
CA ARG A 85 -1.59 2.31 -12.51
C ARG A 85 -1.20 3.43 -11.57
N VAL A 86 -0.08 4.09 -11.84
CA VAL A 86 0.40 5.22 -11.04
C VAL A 86 0.26 6.48 -11.88
N VAL A 87 -0.52 7.44 -11.41
CA VAL A 87 -0.80 8.70 -12.13
C VAL A 87 -0.28 9.87 -11.31
N ASP A 88 0.48 10.78 -11.93
CA ASP A 88 0.97 12.00 -11.29
C ASP A 88 -0.21 12.87 -10.84
N ASP A 89 -0.19 13.34 -9.60
CA ASP A 89 -1.31 14.12 -9.05
C ASP A 89 -1.41 15.52 -9.68
N LYS A 90 -0.29 16.11 -10.13
CA LYS A 90 -0.23 17.44 -10.74
C LYS A 90 -0.44 17.41 -12.24
N THR A 91 0.34 16.62 -12.97
CA THR A 91 0.31 16.63 -14.43
C THR A 91 -0.77 15.71 -14.99
N LYS A 92 -1.27 14.78 -14.17
CA LYS A 92 -2.18 13.70 -14.58
C LYS A 92 -1.57 12.73 -15.59
N ASP A 93 -0.24 12.72 -15.71
CA ASP A 93 0.48 11.77 -16.56
C ASP A 93 0.50 10.38 -15.95
N LEU A 94 0.40 9.36 -16.82
CA LEU A 94 0.60 7.97 -16.44
C LEU A 94 2.10 7.70 -16.26
N ILE A 95 2.51 7.39 -15.04
CA ILE A 95 3.90 7.12 -14.66
C ILE A 95 4.23 5.64 -14.79
N VAL A 96 3.33 4.77 -14.34
CA VAL A 96 3.50 3.32 -14.34
C VAL A 96 2.19 2.67 -14.77
N ASP A 97 2.28 1.72 -15.69
CA ASP A 97 1.20 0.81 -16.06
C ASP A 97 1.71 -0.62 -15.94
N GLN A 98 1.37 -1.25 -14.81
CA GLN A 98 1.91 -2.54 -14.43
C GLN A 98 0.82 -3.59 -14.50
N THR A 99 0.94 -4.54 -15.43
CA THR A 99 0.07 -5.72 -15.48
C THR A 99 0.22 -6.52 -14.19
N ILE A 100 -0.92 -6.95 -13.62
CA ILE A 100 -0.92 -7.64 -12.34
C ILE A 100 -0.20 -9.00 -12.39
N GLU A 101 -0.32 -9.74 -13.49
CA GLU A 101 0.31 -11.05 -13.70
C GLU A 101 1.84 -11.03 -13.62
N LYS A 102 2.43 -9.85 -13.83
CA LYS A 102 3.88 -9.65 -13.74
C LYS A 102 4.34 -9.34 -12.32
N VAL A 103 3.43 -9.01 -11.40
CA VAL A 103 3.72 -8.75 -9.99
C VAL A 103 3.93 -10.09 -9.31
N SER A 104 5.06 -10.26 -8.63
CA SER A 104 5.43 -11.52 -7.97
C SER A 104 5.33 -11.46 -6.46
N PHE A 105 5.40 -10.26 -5.89
CA PHE A 105 5.41 -10.08 -4.44
C PHE A 105 5.03 -8.65 -4.05
N CYS A 106 4.28 -8.50 -2.97
CA CYS A 106 3.91 -7.22 -2.38
C CYS A 106 4.26 -7.25 -0.90
N ALA A 107 4.89 -6.19 -0.38
CA ALA A 107 5.22 -6.13 1.03
C ALA A 107 5.16 -4.72 1.61
N PRO A 108 4.71 -4.59 2.89
CA PRO A 108 4.98 -3.41 3.68
C PRO A 108 6.45 -3.37 4.10
N ASP A 109 6.94 -2.18 4.41
CA ASP A 109 8.25 -1.96 5.03
C ASP A 109 8.13 -1.96 6.56
N ARG A 110 8.99 -2.69 7.27
CA ARG A 110 8.96 -2.76 8.75
C ARG A 110 9.63 -1.58 9.44
N ASN A 111 10.48 -0.85 8.74
CA ASN A 111 11.22 0.31 9.26
C ASN A 111 10.51 1.63 8.95
N PHE A 112 9.65 1.63 7.92
CA PHE A 112 8.87 2.79 7.50
C PHE A 112 7.39 2.44 7.42
N ASP A 113 6.63 2.74 8.47
CA ASP A 113 5.20 2.39 8.63
C ASP A 113 4.27 2.74 7.47
N LYS A 114 4.65 3.70 6.64
CA LYS A 114 3.87 4.17 5.48
C LYS A 114 4.44 3.70 4.15
N ALA A 115 5.57 3.00 4.15
CA ALA A 115 6.19 2.51 2.93
C ALA A 115 5.71 1.12 2.61
N PHE A 116 5.44 0.91 1.33
CA PHE A 116 5.12 -0.39 0.77
C PHE A 116 5.72 -0.47 -0.63
N SER A 117 5.96 -1.70 -1.07
CA SER A 117 6.53 -1.96 -2.38
C SER A 117 5.90 -3.19 -3.01
N TYR A 118 6.03 -3.28 -4.32
CA TYR A 118 5.81 -4.52 -5.05
C TYR A 118 7.02 -4.83 -5.93
N ILE A 119 7.25 -6.11 -6.17
CA ILE A 119 8.24 -6.63 -7.09
C ILE A 119 7.51 -7.16 -8.31
N CYS A 120 8.00 -6.81 -9.50
CA CYS A 120 7.49 -7.30 -10.76
C CYS A 120 8.61 -7.76 -11.69
N ARG A 121 8.25 -8.60 -12.66
CA ARG A 121 9.15 -9.00 -13.74
C ARG A 121 9.08 -8.00 -14.89
N ASP A 122 10.21 -7.36 -15.20
CA ASP A 122 10.32 -6.61 -16.45
C ASP A 122 10.51 -7.58 -17.62
N GLY A 123 9.54 -7.58 -18.54
CA GLY A 123 9.55 -8.43 -19.72
C GLY A 123 10.64 -8.07 -20.73
N THR A 124 11.12 -6.82 -20.71
CA THR A 124 12.12 -6.33 -21.67
C THR A 124 13.52 -6.76 -21.26
N THR A 125 13.90 -6.47 -20.01
CA THR A 125 15.25 -6.74 -19.52
C THR A 125 15.40 -8.10 -18.83
N ARG A 126 14.29 -8.81 -18.57
CA ARG A 126 14.26 -10.05 -17.78
C ARG A 126 14.95 -9.84 -16.41
N ARG A 127 14.72 -8.68 -15.80
CA ARG A 127 15.18 -8.34 -14.45
C ARG A 127 13.98 -8.19 -13.52
N TRP A 128 14.23 -8.33 -12.22
CA TRP A 128 13.23 -8.04 -11.21
C TRP A 128 13.31 -6.56 -10.84
N ILE A 129 12.16 -5.91 -10.82
CA ILE A 129 12.04 -4.49 -10.52
C ILE A 129 11.16 -4.33 -9.29
N CYS A 130 11.65 -3.60 -8.30
CA CYS A 130 10.91 -3.24 -7.11
C CYS A 130 10.45 -1.79 -7.22
N HIS A 131 9.13 -1.58 -7.21
CA HIS A 131 8.50 -0.26 -7.18
C HIS A 131 8.13 0.10 -5.75
N CYS A 132 8.54 1.28 -5.29
CA CYS A 132 8.37 1.70 -3.90
C CYS A 132 7.48 2.93 -3.78
N PHE A 133 6.63 2.92 -2.76
CA PHE A 133 5.63 3.96 -2.50
C PHE A 133 5.66 4.37 -1.03
N LEU A 134 5.19 5.58 -0.76
CA LEU A 134 4.77 6.02 0.56
C LEU A 134 3.28 6.34 0.53
N ALA A 135 2.47 5.68 1.35
CA ALA A 135 1.07 6.04 1.50
C ALA A 135 0.93 7.45 2.11
N LEU A 136 0.08 8.24 1.48
CA LEU A 136 -0.35 9.51 2.04
C LEU A 136 -1.57 9.24 2.92
N LYS A 137 -1.55 9.78 4.14
CA LYS A 137 -2.70 9.69 5.03
C LYS A 137 -3.70 10.75 4.59
N ASP A 138 -4.73 10.37 3.86
CA ASP A 138 -5.89 11.24 3.69
C ASP A 138 -6.69 11.26 4.99
N SER A 139 -7.02 12.46 5.44
CA SER A 139 -7.84 12.73 6.64
C SER A 139 -9.29 12.22 6.51
N HIS A 140 -9.71 11.75 5.34
CA HIS A 140 -11.07 11.31 5.04
C HIS A 140 -11.20 9.83 4.64
N ALA A 141 -10.11 9.07 4.54
CA ALA A 141 -10.15 7.65 4.23
C ALA A 141 -10.12 6.81 5.52
N PRO A 142 -10.97 5.77 5.66
CA PRO A 142 -10.98 4.92 6.85
C PRO A 142 -9.62 4.21 7.04
N PRO A 143 -9.13 4.03 8.28
CA PRO A 143 -7.82 3.43 8.53
C PRO A 143 -7.85 1.88 8.43
N PRO A 144 -6.76 1.21 7.95
CA PRO A 144 -5.57 1.74 7.30
C PRO A 144 -5.59 1.46 5.79
N THR A 145 -5.84 2.50 4.99
CA THR A 145 -5.63 2.51 3.53
C THR A 145 -4.23 2.03 3.10
N HIS A 146 -3.20 2.18 3.95
CA HIS A 146 -1.88 1.60 3.68
C HIS A 146 -1.89 0.07 3.74
N ALA A 147 -2.58 -0.53 4.73
CA ALA A 147 -2.70 -1.98 4.83
C ALA A 147 -3.50 -2.54 3.65
N LEU A 148 -4.55 -1.83 3.24
CA LEU A 148 -5.37 -2.19 2.09
C LEU A 148 -4.61 -2.05 0.77
N ALA A 149 -3.79 -1.02 0.57
CA ALA A 149 -3.08 -0.86 -0.70
C ALA A 149 -2.15 -2.05 -1.00
N TRP A 150 -1.31 -2.47 -0.04
CA TRP A 150 -0.47 -3.65 -0.26
C TRP A 150 -1.23 -4.97 -0.09
N HIS A 151 -2.26 -5.06 0.75
CA HIS A 151 -3.11 -6.27 0.82
C HIS A 151 -3.84 -6.49 -0.49
N LEU A 152 -4.43 -5.46 -1.10
CA LEU A 152 -5.13 -5.59 -2.37
C LEU A 152 -4.14 -5.91 -3.49
N CYS A 153 -2.95 -5.28 -3.51
CA CYS A 153 -1.89 -5.72 -4.42
C CYS A 153 -1.44 -7.18 -4.15
N ALA A 154 -1.45 -7.66 -2.91
CA ALA A 154 -1.10 -9.04 -2.55
C ALA A 154 -2.25 -10.05 -2.77
N ILE A 155 -3.50 -9.61 -2.78
CA ILE A 155 -4.66 -10.44 -3.13
C ILE A 155 -4.71 -10.65 -4.64
N LEU A 156 -4.28 -9.66 -5.40
CA LEU A 156 -4.32 -9.67 -6.86
C LEU A 156 -3.08 -10.29 -7.51
N ALA A 157 -1.94 -10.36 -6.81
CA ALA A 157 -0.67 -10.95 -7.27
C ALA A 157 -0.42 -12.31 -6.62
#